data_AF-A0A0A0NA12-F1
#
_entry.id   AF-A0A0A0NA12-F1
#
_cell.length_a   1.000
_cell.length_b   1.000
_cell.length_c   1.000
_cell.angle_alpha   90.00
_cell.angle_beta   90.00
_cell.angle_gamma   90.00
#
_symmetry.space_group_name_H-M   'P 1'
#
loop_
_entity.id
_entity.type
_entity.pdbx_description
1 polymer ?
#
loop_
_entity_poly.entity_id
_entity_poly.type
_entity_poly.pdbx_seq_one_letter_code
_entity_poly.pdbx_strand_id
1 'polypeptide(L)'
;MVEVKTIEKPDERRDFPGGHIEALHLTGLDFAVGTFEPGWRWRESVRPIVGTDLCEVHHRGIVVQGRMRLRWADGAEAEVGPGDVYVVPPGHDAWVIGDEQVVVYDVGGQMAETYAKSSDAGA
;
A
#
# COMPACT_ATOMS: atom_id res chain seq x y z
N MET A 1 -7.57 0.54 -27.49
CA MET A 1 -7.31 1.99 -27.41
C MET A 1 -6.01 2.17 -26.63
N VAL A 2 -5.21 3.20 -26.89
CA VAL A 2 -4.05 3.50 -26.04
C VAL A 2 -4.54 4.33 -24.86
N GLU A 3 -4.21 3.89 -23.64
CA GLU A 3 -4.50 4.60 -22.39
C GLU A 3 -3.19 5.01 -21.73
N VAL A 4 -3.09 6.28 -21.32
CA VAL A 4 -1.91 6.83 -20.64
C VAL A 4 -2.40 7.72 -19.51
N LYS A 5 -1.95 7.46 -18.29
CA LYS A 5 -2.20 8.29 -17.11
C LYS A 5 -0.87 8.62 -16.41
N THR A 6 -0.85 9.73 -15.69
CA THR A 6 0.30 10.16 -14.88
C THR A 6 -0.03 10.05 -13.40
N ILE A 7 0.93 9.60 -12.59
CA ILE A 7 0.80 9.50 -11.13
C ILE A 7 0.52 10.88 -10.52
N GLU A 8 1.01 11.96 -11.13
CA GLU A 8 0.80 13.35 -10.67
C GLU A 8 -0.67 13.80 -10.73
N LYS A 9 -1.50 13.09 -11.50
CA LYS A 9 -2.93 13.34 -11.61
C LYS A 9 -3.67 12.00 -11.53
N PRO A 10 -3.71 11.38 -10.34
CA PRO A 10 -4.33 10.08 -10.15
C PRO A 10 -5.84 10.19 -10.30
N ASP A 11 -6.50 9.05 -10.51
CA ASP A 11 -7.96 9.00 -10.53
C ASP A 11 -8.55 9.17 -9.13
N GLU A 12 -7.85 8.60 -8.13
CA GLU A 12 -8.20 8.71 -6.73
C GLU A 12 -6.92 8.91 -5.91
N ARG A 13 -6.96 9.84 -4.94
CA ARG A 13 -5.95 9.93 -3.88
C ARG A 13 -6.62 9.57 -2.56
N ARG A 14 -6.00 8.67 -1.80
CA ARG A 14 -6.47 8.26 -0.47
C ARG A 14 -5.41 8.55 0.57
N ASP A 15 -5.69 9.51 1.44
CA ASP A 15 -4.83 9.89 2.56
C ASP A 15 -5.23 9.15 3.85
N PHE A 16 -4.23 8.82 4.67
CA PHE A 16 -4.39 8.23 6.00
C PHE A 16 -3.26 8.74 6.92
N PRO A 17 -3.34 8.57 8.24
CA PRO A 17 -2.29 9.03 9.14
C PRO A 17 -0.90 8.52 8.72
N GLY A 18 0.03 9.44 8.44
CA GLY A 18 1.41 9.10 8.07
C GLY A 18 1.60 8.52 6.67
N GLY A 19 0.64 8.64 5.76
CA GLY A 19 0.84 8.21 4.38
C GLY A 19 -0.37 8.45 3.48
N HIS A 20 -0.22 8.05 2.22
CA HIS A 20 -1.28 8.15 1.23
C HIS A 20 -1.02 7.18 0.09
N ILE A 21 -2.02 7.02 -0.78
CA ILE A 21 -1.82 6.41 -2.08
C ILE A 21 -2.44 7.22 -3.22
N GLU A 22 -1.81 7.12 -4.38
CA GLU A 22 -2.33 7.51 -5.68
C GLU A 22 -2.82 6.26 -6.42
N ALA A 23 -4.11 6.16 -6.72
CA ALA A 23 -4.69 5.06 -7.50
C ALA A 23 -4.99 5.51 -8.94
N LEU A 24 -4.64 4.64 -9.89
CA LEU A 24 -4.87 4.80 -11.31
C LEU A 24 -5.57 3.55 -11.86
N HIS A 25 -6.67 3.77 -12.57
CA HIS A 25 -7.53 2.74 -13.13
C HIS A 25 -7.46 2.80 -14.65
N LEU A 26 -6.85 1.79 -15.28
CA LEU A 26 -6.78 1.62 -16.72
C LEU A 26 -7.42 0.29 -17.10
N THR A 27 -7.78 0.10 -18.37
CA THR A 27 -8.33 -1.18 -18.83
C THR A 27 -7.34 -2.32 -18.58
N GLY A 28 -7.67 -3.21 -17.63
CA GLY A 28 -6.86 -4.37 -17.27
C GLY A 28 -5.62 -4.07 -16.41
N LEU A 29 -5.52 -2.85 -15.85
CA LEU A 29 -4.45 -2.46 -14.95
C LEU A 29 -4.95 -1.47 -13.91
N ASP A 30 -4.98 -1.94 -12.67
CA ASP A 30 -5.17 -1.12 -11.49
C ASP A 30 -3.80 -0.94 -10.82
N PHE A 31 -3.33 0.30 -10.80
CA PHE A 31 -1.99 0.66 -10.35
C PHE A 31 -2.08 1.61 -9.16
N ALA A 32 -1.28 1.38 -8.13
CA ALA A 32 -1.17 2.27 -7.00
C ALA A 32 0.27 2.68 -6.72
N VAL A 33 0.46 3.95 -6.37
CA VAL A 33 1.68 4.40 -5.69
C VAL A 33 1.34 4.57 -4.22
N GLY A 34 2.06 3.87 -3.34
CA GLY A 34 1.96 4.06 -1.91
C GLY A 34 3.13 4.87 -1.38
N THR A 35 2.83 5.89 -0.59
CA THR A 35 3.82 6.75 0.05
C THR A 35 3.61 6.72 1.56
N PHE A 36 4.63 6.32 2.31
CA PHE A 36 4.58 6.10 3.76
C PHE A 36 5.70 6.86 4.47
N GLU A 37 5.32 7.70 5.43
CA GLU A 37 6.24 8.56 6.17
C GLU A 37 7.04 7.79 7.24
N PRO A 38 8.21 8.30 7.66
CA PRO A 38 8.89 7.79 8.84
C PRO A 38 7.97 7.71 10.06
N GLY A 39 8.00 6.57 10.75
CA GLY A 39 7.11 6.28 11.87
C GLY A 39 5.72 5.76 11.47
N TRP A 40 5.39 5.69 10.18
CA TRP A 40 4.16 5.05 9.72
C TRP A 40 4.15 3.56 10.06
N ARG A 41 2.97 3.09 10.50
CA ARG A 41 2.69 1.68 10.74
C ARG A 41 1.25 1.34 10.41
N TRP A 42 1.04 0.28 9.62
CA TRP A 42 -0.27 -0.10 9.09
C TRP A 42 -1.33 -0.22 10.19
N ARG A 43 -1.04 -0.96 11.28
CA ARG A 43 -2.00 -1.16 12.38
C ARG A 43 -2.37 0.11 13.16
N GLU A 44 -1.60 1.18 13.04
CA GLU A 44 -1.83 2.46 13.74
C GLU A 44 -2.55 3.43 12.80
N SER A 45 -2.17 3.42 11.52
CA SER A 45 -2.65 4.34 10.51
C SER A 45 -3.91 3.88 9.78
N VAL A 46 -3.98 2.59 9.44
CA VAL A 46 -4.98 2.06 8.50
C VAL A 46 -6.01 1.18 9.18
N ARG A 47 -5.62 0.36 10.17
CA ARG A 47 -6.55 -0.46 10.95
C ARG A 47 -7.77 0.31 11.50
N PRO A 48 -7.64 1.54 12.05
CA PRO A 48 -8.81 2.30 12.51
C PRO A 48 -9.81 2.64 11.40
N ILE A 49 -9.38 2.64 10.13
CA ILE A 49 -10.20 2.96 8.96
C ILE A 49 -10.93 1.71 8.45
N VAL A 50 -10.22 0.59 8.39
CA VAL A 50 -10.72 -0.64 7.73
C VAL A 50 -11.30 -1.68 8.70
N GLY A 51 -11.01 -1.55 9.99
CA GLY A 51 -11.58 -2.40 11.05
C GLY A 51 -11.01 -3.82 11.16
N THR A 52 -10.05 -4.21 10.31
CA THR A 52 -9.36 -5.51 10.40
C THR A 52 -8.13 -5.45 11.31
N ASP A 53 -7.72 -6.59 11.88
CA ASP A 53 -6.56 -6.65 12.77
C ASP A 53 -5.22 -6.51 12.04
N LEU A 54 -5.16 -7.03 10.80
CA LEU A 54 -4.01 -6.97 9.91
C LEU A 54 -4.45 -6.54 8.50
N CYS A 55 -3.49 -6.19 7.65
CA CYS A 55 -3.73 -5.85 6.26
C CYS A 55 -4.19 -7.09 5.50
N GLU A 56 -5.40 -7.03 4.94
CA GLU A 56 -5.98 -8.12 4.14
C GLU A 56 -5.80 -7.93 2.63
N VAL A 57 -5.04 -6.92 2.21
CA VAL A 57 -4.73 -6.67 0.81
C VAL A 57 -3.58 -7.58 0.37
N HIS A 58 -3.75 -8.23 -0.78
CA HIS A 58 -2.69 -9.00 -1.43
C HIS A 58 -1.85 -8.06 -2.32
N HIS A 59 -0.70 -7.64 -1.82
CA HIS A 59 0.16 -6.69 -2.51
C HIS A 59 1.11 -7.39 -3.49
N ARG A 60 1.31 -6.77 -4.66
CA ARG A 60 2.28 -7.20 -5.66
C ARG A 60 2.93 -5.96 -6.23
N GLY A 61 4.23 -5.79 -6.00
CA GLY A 61 4.84 -4.52 -6.31
C GLY A 61 6.34 -4.50 -6.21
N ILE A 62 6.88 -3.29 -6.26
CA ILE A 62 8.30 -3.00 -6.09
C ILE A 62 8.43 -1.80 -5.16
N VAL A 63 9.40 -1.86 -4.24
CA VAL A 63 9.80 -0.69 -3.46
C VAL A 63 10.77 0.14 -4.28
N VAL A 64 10.51 1.44 -4.44
CA VAL A 64 11.37 2.34 -5.21
C VAL A 64 12.20 3.28 -4.31
N GLN A 65 11.77 3.49 -3.07
CA GLN A 65 12.45 4.34 -2.08
C GLN A 65 12.18 3.82 -0.66
N GLY A 66 13.12 4.02 0.26
CA GLY A 66 12.98 3.66 1.68
C GLY A 66 12.93 2.15 1.93
N ARG A 67 12.67 1.76 3.19
CA ARG A 67 12.59 0.36 3.63
C ARG A 67 11.41 0.11 4.56
N MET A 68 10.79 -1.06 4.44
CA MET A 68 9.72 -1.52 5.31
C MET A 68 10.05 -2.85 5.97
N ARG A 69 9.50 -3.05 7.17
CA ARG A 69 9.37 -4.36 7.80
C ARG A 69 7.94 -4.84 7.63
N LEU A 70 7.79 -6.13 7.40
CA LEU A 70 6.52 -6.85 7.32
C LEU A 70 6.49 -7.89 8.43
N ARG A 71 5.32 -8.10 9.04
CA ARG A 71 5.14 -9.15 10.05
C ARG A 71 3.76 -9.78 9.96
N TRP A 72 3.70 -11.11 9.96
CA TRP A 72 2.47 -11.88 9.95
C TRP A 72 2.04 -12.30 11.37
N ALA A 73 0.80 -12.78 11.49
CA ALA A 73 0.21 -13.22 12.76
C ALA A 73 0.99 -14.36 13.44
N ASP A 74 1.63 -15.23 12.67
CA ASP A 74 2.47 -16.33 13.16
C ASP A 74 3.86 -15.87 13.65
N GLY A 75 4.16 -14.58 13.49
CA GLY A 75 5.43 -13.98 13.87
C GLY A 75 6.52 -14.06 12.80
N ALA A 76 6.24 -14.60 11.61
CA ALA A 76 7.14 -14.48 10.48
C ALA A 76 7.39 -13.00 10.15
N GLU A 77 8.62 -12.66 9.78
CA GLU A 77 9.01 -11.30 9.43
C GLU A 77 9.80 -11.29 8.12
N ALA A 78 9.63 -10.21 7.34
CA ALA A 78 10.40 -9.94 6.14
C ALA A 78 10.72 -8.43 6.07
N GLU A 79 11.74 -8.08 5.29
CA GLU A 79 12.04 -6.69 4.95
C GLU A 79 12.03 -6.53 3.44
N VAL A 80 11.60 -5.35 2.99
CA VAL A 80 11.65 -4.93 1.58
C VAL A 80 12.23 -3.54 1.49
N GLY A 81 13.13 -3.31 0.55
CA GLY A 81 13.77 -2.02 0.27
C GLY A 81 13.95 -1.78 -1.22
N PRO A 82 14.66 -0.70 -1.62
CA PRO A 82 14.63 -0.23 -2.99
C PRO A 82 15.14 -1.29 -3.98
N GLY A 83 14.34 -1.58 -5.01
CA GLY A 83 14.62 -2.60 -6.02
C GLY A 83 14.03 -3.99 -5.70
N ASP A 84 13.56 -4.23 -4.48
CA ASP A 84 12.92 -5.49 -4.13
C ASP A 84 11.53 -5.58 -4.75
N VAL A 85 11.31 -6.60 -5.58
CA VAL A 85 10.00 -6.99 -6.11
C VAL A 85 9.37 -8.02 -5.18
N TYR A 86 8.12 -7.80 -4.78
CA TYR A 86 7.48 -8.60 -3.74
C TYR A 86 6.10 -9.10 -4.13
N VAL A 87 5.71 -10.20 -3.49
CA VAL A 87 4.33 -10.66 -3.35
C VAL A 87 4.09 -10.84 -1.86
N VAL A 88 3.20 -10.03 -1.30
CA VAL A 88 2.89 -10.03 0.14
C VAL A 88 1.44 -10.48 0.31
N PRO A 89 1.20 -11.70 0.83
CA PRO A 89 -0.16 -12.19 1.04
C PRO A 89 -0.87 -11.45 2.19
N PRO A 90 -2.21 -11.51 2.24
CA PRO A 90 -3.02 -11.02 3.35
C PRO A 90 -2.55 -11.51 4.73
N GLY A 91 -2.93 -10.78 5.78
CA GLY A 91 -2.64 -11.13 7.17
C GLY A 91 -1.29 -10.63 7.68
N HIS A 92 -0.88 -9.41 7.27
CA HIS A 92 0.37 -8.79 7.71
C HIS A 92 0.18 -7.37 8.28
N ASP A 93 1.06 -6.98 9.19
CA ASP A 93 1.33 -5.60 9.58
C ASP A 93 2.59 -5.13 8.84
N ALA A 94 2.70 -3.83 8.61
CA ALA A 94 3.82 -3.24 7.89
C ALA A 94 4.22 -1.91 8.54
N TRP A 95 5.51 -1.59 8.56
CA TRP A 95 5.98 -0.29 9.05
C TRP A 95 7.26 0.16 8.37
N VAL A 96 7.44 1.48 8.30
CA VAL A 96 8.67 2.10 7.79
C VAL A 96 9.81 1.86 8.77
N ILE A 97 10.98 1.50 8.23
CA ILE A 97 12.23 1.38 8.98
C ILE A 97 13.11 2.59 8.66
N GLY A 98 13.53 3.32 9.69
CA GLY A 98 14.41 4.47 9.55
C GLY A 98 13.68 5.80 9.42
N ASP A 99 14.36 6.78 8.83
CA ASP A 99 13.95 8.18 8.70
C ASP A 99 13.68 8.61 7.25
N GLU A 100 13.72 7.65 6.31
CA GLU A 100 13.40 7.87 4.91
C GLU A 100 11.95 7.45 4.60
N GLN A 101 11.24 8.28 3.84
CA GLN A 101 9.92 7.94 3.31
C GLN A 101 10.02 6.72 2.39
N VAL A 102 9.07 5.80 2.53
CA VAL A 102 8.94 4.64 1.64
C VAL A 102 7.99 4.98 0.51
N VAL A 103 8.42 4.67 -0.72
CA VAL A 103 7.56 4.73 -1.90
C VAL A 103 7.51 3.34 -2.54
N VAL A 104 6.31 2.85 -2.81
CA VAL A 104 6.06 1.55 -3.46
C VAL A 104 5.16 1.70 -4.68
N TYR A 105 5.41 0.91 -5.71
CA TYR A 105 4.53 0.77 -6.86
C TYR A 105 3.86 -0.60 -6.79
N ASP A 106 2.54 -0.62 -6.64
CA ASP A 106 1.73 -1.84 -6.59
C ASP A 106 0.95 -2.01 -7.91
N VAL A 107 1.09 -3.20 -8.48
CA VAL A 107 0.48 -3.65 -9.75
C VAL A 107 -0.51 -4.79 -9.53
N GLY A 108 -0.83 -5.12 -8.27
CA GLY A 108 -1.72 -6.21 -7.89
C GLY A 108 -3.21 -5.86 -7.97
N GLY A 109 -3.53 -4.58 -8.16
CA GLY A 109 -4.87 -4.03 -8.31
C GLY A 109 -5.60 -3.75 -7.00
N GLN A 110 -5.60 -4.70 -6.05
CA GLN A 110 -6.35 -4.53 -4.79
C GLN A 110 -5.93 -3.28 -3.99
N MET A 111 -4.67 -2.86 -4.06
CA MET A 111 -4.24 -1.63 -3.41
C MET A 111 -4.95 -0.38 -3.99
N ALA A 112 -5.05 -0.31 -5.32
CA ALA A 112 -5.75 0.75 -6.03
C ALA A 112 -7.29 0.65 -5.88
N GLU A 113 -7.83 -0.55 -5.66
CA GLU A 113 -9.28 -0.73 -5.54
C GLU A 113 -9.79 -0.48 -4.11
N THR A 114 -9.15 -1.06 -3.09
CA THR A 114 -9.77 -1.25 -1.75
C THR A 114 -8.94 -0.81 -0.55
N TYR A 115 -7.62 -0.60 -0.69
CA TYR A 115 -6.77 -0.29 0.46
C TYR A 115 -7.24 0.96 1.24
N ALA A 116 -7.16 0.96 2.57
CA ALA A 116 -7.58 2.12 3.38
C ALA A 116 -8.99 2.68 3.06
N LYS A 117 -9.91 1.88 2.49
CA LYS A 117 -11.35 2.21 2.37
C LYS A 117 -12.11 1.53 3.51
N SER A 118 -13.02 2.27 4.14
CA SER A 118 -13.95 1.67 5.10
C SER A 118 -14.90 0.71 4.40
N SER A 119 -15.39 -0.29 5.12
CA SER A 119 -16.43 -1.21 4.63
C SER A 119 -17.74 -0.51 4.23
N ASP A 120 -17.96 0.70 4.74
CA ASP A 120 -19.19 1.48 4.53
C ASP A 120 -19.15 2.36 3.26
N ALA A 121 -18.00 2.45 2.59
CA ALA A 121 -17.84 3.27 1.37
C ALA A 121 -18.47 2.63 0.10
N GLY A 122 -19.29 1.59 0.26
CA GLY A 122 -19.91 0.83 -0.82
C GLY A 122 -21.36 0.39 -0.57
N ALA A 123 -22.11 1.13 0.27
CA ALA A 123 -23.56 0.97 0.44
C ALA A 123 -24.32 2.20 -0.06
#